data_AF-A0AAX3ZWF7-F1
#
_entry.id   AF-A0AAX3ZWF7-F1
#
_cell.length_a   1.000
_cell.length_b   1.000
_cell.length_c   1.000
_cell.angle_alpha   90.00
_cell.angle_beta   90.00
_cell.angle_gamma   90.00
#
_symmetry.space_group_name_H-M   'P 1'
#
loop_
_entity.id
_entity.type
_entity.pdbx_description
1 polymer ?
#
loop_
_entity_poly.entity_id
_entity_poly.type
_entity_poly.pdbx_seq_one_letter_code
_entity_poly.pdbx_strand_id
1 'polypeptide(L)'
;MSGADAIVLDGFLEEETVPGDLHCSTARFRLTVSPTDERTDEMILPCSVTDPQMAHQALHELTPGDQLRVTGYLRLPRTPDDPMSLVVTELVLLQPAPTFSNAFTATLERYGPYACYFDGDTDQVPVWTETGAWVGVADTPAKLAQLLEAFEQRHGAGGDQP
;
A
#
# COMPACT_ATOMS: atom_id res chain seq x y z
N MET A 1 -15.00 -22.60 -28.74
CA MET A 1 -15.75 -22.32 -27.50
C MET A 1 -15.10 -23.09 -26.37
N SER A 2 -14.25 -22.41 -25.60
CA SER A 2 -13.92 -22.78 -24.23
C SER A 2 -14.23 -21.51 -23.47
N GLY A 3 -15.39 -21.43 -22.84
CA GLY A 3 -15.69 -20.35 -21.92
C GLY A 3 -14.70 -20.51 -20.78
N ALA A 4 -13.66 -19.66 -20.74
CA ALA A 4 -12.95 -19.47 -19.50
C ALA A 4 -14.00 -18.94 -18.53
N ASP A 5 -14.33 -19.72 -17.50
CA ASP A 5 -15.19 -19.23 -16.43
C ASP A 5 -14.60 -17.91 -15.95
N ALA A 6 -15.42 -16.86 -16.00
CA ALA A 6 -14.98 -15.55 -15.58
C ALA A 6 -14.59 -15.66 -14.10
N ILE A 7 -13.38 -15.23 -13.78
CA ILE A 7 -12.92 -15.18 -12.41
C ILE A 7 -13.49 -13.92 -11.77
N VAL A 8 -13.84 -14.03 -10.49
CA VAL A 8 -14.28 -12.91 -9.66
C VAL A 8 -13.23 -12.71 -8.58
N LEU A 9 -12.66 -11.50 -8.51
CA LEU A 9 -11.64 -11.14 -7.54
C LEU A 9 -12.05 -9.87 -6.81
N ASP A 10 -11.87 -9.88 -5.49
CA ASP A 10 -11.96 -8.68 -4.66
C ASP A 10 -10.54 -8.23 -4.33
N GLY A 11 -10.30 -6.92 -4.38
CA GLY A 11 -8.99 -6.36 -4.09
C GLY A 11 -9.01 -4.85 -3.97
N PHE A 12 -7.83 -4.26 -3.78
CA PHE A 12 -7.66 -2.82 -3.63
C PHE A 12 -6.95 -2.23 -4.84
N LEU A 13 -7.44 -1.09 -5.32
CA LEU A 13 -6.76 -0.32 -6.36
C LEU A 13 -5.43 0.21 -5.81
N GLU A 14 -4.31 -0.17 -6.41
CA GLU A 14 -2.99 0.13 -5.87
C GLU A 14 -2.57 1.60 -6.11
N GLU A 15 -2.76 2.06 -7.35
CA GLU A 15 -2.30 3.36 -7.85
C GLU A 15 -3.35 3.99 -8.77
N GLU A 16 -3.12 5.23 -9.20
CA GLU A 16 -3.99 5.91 -10.15
C GLU A 16 -4.12 5.10 -11.44
N THR A 17 -5.36 4.93 -11.89
CA THR A 17 -5.67 4.29 -13.17
C THR A 17 -5.07 5.11 -14.30
N VAL A 18 -4.37 4.46 -15.24
CA VAL A 18 -3.80 5.12 -16.42
C VAL A 18 -4.60 4.80 -17.69
N PRO A 19 -4.69 5.74 -18.64
CA PRO A 19 -5.27 5.47 -19.94
C PRO A 19 -4.49 4.38 -20.69
N GLY A 20 -5.21 3.43 -21.31
CA GLY A 20 -4.62 2.40 -22.17
C GLY A 20 -4.38 2.86 -23.61
N ASP A 21 -4.98 3.99 -24.01
CA ASP A 21 -4.84 4.62 -25.32
C ASP A 21 -4.98 6.15 -25.23
N LEU A 22 -4.69 6.84 -26.33
CA LEU A 22 -4.74 8.31 -26.41
C LEU A 22 -6.15 8.90 -26.30
N HIS A 23 -7.20 8.11 -26.51
CA HIS A 23 -8.59 8.55 -26.49
C HIS A 23 -9.26 8.27 -25.14
N CYS A 24 -8.53 7.72 -24.17
CA CYS A 24 -9.05 7.26 -22.89
C CYS A 24 -10.23 6.27 -23.06
N SER A 25 -10.26 5.52 -24.16
CA SER A 25 -11.31 4.52 -24.41
C SER A 25 -11.02 3.17 -23.76
N THR A 26 -9.79 2.99 -23.29
CA THR A 26 -9.33 1.84 -22.50
C THR A 26 -8.60 2.33 -21.27
N ALA A 27 -8.56 1.51 -20.23
CA ALA A 27 -7.91 1.83 -18.97
C ALA A 27 -7.06 0.66 -18.48
N ARG A 28 -5.98 0.97 -17.75
CA ARG A 28 -5.10 0.00 -17.11
C ARG A 28 -4.88 0.41 -15.67
N PHE A 29 -4.94 -0.56 -14.77
CA PHE A 29 -4.70 -0.33 -13.34
C PHE A 29 -4.12 -1.60 -12.71
N ARG A 30 -3.67 -1.51 -11.47
CA ARG A 30 -3.18 -2.64 -10.69
C ARG A 30 -4.11 -2.89 -9.51
N LEU A 31 -4.44 -4.16 -9.30
CA LEU A 31 -5.28 -4.60 -8.19
C LEU A 31 -4.46 -5.47 -7.26
N THR A 32 -4.38 -5.08 -5.98
CA THR A 32 -3.81 -5.91 -4.92
C THR A 32 -4.90 -6.83 -4.39
N VAL A 33 -4.73 -8.12 -4.57
CA VAL A 33 -5.66 -9.17 -4.14
C VAL A 33 -5.03 -9.92 -2.98
N SER A 34 -5.72 -9.98 -1.84
CA SER A 34 -5.29 -10.75 -0.67
C SER A 34 -6.47 -11.57 -0.15
N PRO A 35 -6.61 -12.85 -0.57
CA PRO A 35 -7.78 -13.65 -0.27
C PRO A 35 -7.82 -14.18 1.18
N THR A 36 -6.67 -14.28 1.84
CA THR A 36 -6.50 -14.89 3.17
C THR A 36 -5.85 -13.96 4.19
N ASP A 37 -5.60 -12.69 3.82
CA ASP A 37 -4.78 -11.73 4.56
C ASP A 37 -3.32 -12.18 4.82
N GLU A 38 -2.91 -13.34 4.30
CA GLU A 38 -1.53 -13.81 4.36
C GLU A 38 -0.71 -13.19 3.23
N ARG A 39 0.46 -12.62 3.56
CA ARG A 39 1.36 -11.99 2.59
C ARG A 39 1.83 -12.92 1.48
N THR A 40 1.89 -14.23 1.74
CA THR A 40 2.27 -15.24 0.73
C THR A 40 1.21 -15.45 -0.33
N ASP A 41 -0.05 -15.14 -0.02
CA ASP A 41 -1.18 -15.30 -0.92
C ASP A 41 -1.58 -13.97 -1.59
N GLU A 42 -0.88 -12.88 -1.24
CA GLU A 42 -1.07 -11.56 -1.84
C GLU A 42 -0.52 -11.53 -3.26
N MET A 43 -1.31 -10.96 -4.18
CA MET A 43 -0.97 -10.83 -5.59
C MET A 43 -1.28 -9.43 -6.08
N ILE A 44 -0.33 -8.84 -6.80
CA ILE A 44 -0.55 -7.61 -7.57
C ILE A 44 -0.86 -8.00 -9.01
N LEU A 45 -2.08 -7.73 -9.44
CA LEU A 45 -2.58 -8.15 -10.75
C LEU A 45 -2.79 -6.95 -11.68
N PRO A 46 -2.07 -6.89 -12.82
CA PRO A 46 -2.36 -5.93 -13.87
C PRO A 46 -3.75 -6.18 -14.46
N CYS A 47 -4.59 -5.16 -14.49
CA CYS A 47 -5.93 -5.20 -15.03
C CYS A 47 -6.05 -4.29 -16.26
N SER A 48 -6.91 -4.67 -17.20
CA SER A 48 -7.20 -3.90 -18.40
C SER A 48 -8.70 -3.87 -18.67
N VAL A 49 -9.19 -2.70 -19.07
CA VAL A 49 -10.59 -2.45 -19.44
C VAL A 49 -10.62 -1.99 -20.89
N THR A 50 -11.45 -2.63 -21.70
CA THR A 50 -11.67 -2.26 -23.11
C THR A 50 -13.02 -1.63 -23.38
N ASP A 51 -13.93 -1.67 -22.40
CA ASP A 51 -15.22 -1.00 -22.49
C ASP A 51 -15.05 0.50 -22.18
N PRO A 52 -15.43 1.42 -23.08
CA PRO A 52 -15.19 2.85 -22.89
C PRO A 52 -15.92 3.46 -21.69
N GLN A 53 -17.10 2.95 -21.32
CA GLN A 53 -17.85 3.47 -20.19
C GLN A 53 -17.19 3.07 -18.87
N MET A 54 -16.79 1.80 -18.75
CA MET A 54 -16.03 1.31 -17.61
C MET A 54 -14.64 1.94 -17.54
N ALA A 55 -13.99 2.20 -18.68
CA ALA A 55 -12.72 2.92 -18.71
C ALA A 55 -12.87 4.33 -18.16
N HIS A 56 -13.92 5.06 -18.55
CA HIS A 56 -14.23 6.39 -18.02
C HIS A 56 -14.43 6.36 -16.50
N GLN A 57 -15.22 5.41 -16.00
CA GLN A 57 -15.41 5.21 -14.56
C GLN A 57 -14.07 4.94 -13.85
N ALA A 58 -13.26 4.01 -14.37
CA ALA A 58 -11.99 3.65 -13.76
C ALA A 58 -10.98 4.80 -13.72
N LEU A 59 -11.02 5.69 -14.72
CA LEU A 59 -10.09 6.82 -14.85
C LEU A 59 -10.48 8.04 -14.01
N HIS A 60 -11.77 8.22 -13.72
CA HIS A 60 -12.25 9.49 -13.15
C HIS A 60 -13.04 9.35 -11.86
N GLU A 61 -13.54 8.16 -11.54
CA GLU A 61 -14.40 7.94 -10.38
C GLU A 61 -13.72 7.09 -9.30
N LEU A 62 -12.67 6.34 -9.66
CA LEU A 62 -11.93 5.50 -8.72
C LEU A 62 -10.67 6.21 -8.19
N THR A 63 -10.35 5.93 -6.94
CA THR A 63 -9.18 6.48 -6.22
C THR A 63 -8.32 5.34 -5.68
N PRO A 64 -6.98 5.49 -5.64
CA PRO A 64 -6.11 4.51 -4.98
C PRO A 64 -6.59 4.19 -3.56
N GLY A 65 -6.62 2.90 -3.22
CA GLY A 65 -7.16 2.38 -1.98
C GLY A 65 -8.64 1.98 -2.04
N ASP A 66 -9.36 2.27 -3.12
CA ASP A 66 -10.73 1.77 -3.31
C ASP A 66 -10.73 0.25 -3.33
N GLN A 67 -11.67 -0.37 -2.60
CA GLN A 67 -11.92 -1.79 -2.68
C GLN A 67 -12.87 -2.09 -3.83
N LEU A 68 -12.40 -2.90 -4.78
CA LEU A 68 -13.10 -3.25 -6.01
C LEU A 68 -13.39 -4.74 -6.05
N ARG A 69 -14.55 -5.10 -6.62
CA ARG A 69 -14.80 -6.41 -7.20
C ARG A 69 -14.65 -6.32 -8.70
N VAL A 70 -13.79 -7.16 -9.26
CA VAL A 70 -13.59 -7.27 -10.70
C VAL A 70 -13.99 -8.67 -11.16
N THR A 71 -14.73 -8.72 -12.27
CA THR A 71 -15.04 -9.96 -12.99
C THR A 71 -14.34 -9.92 -14.33
N GLY A 72 -13.71 -11.02 -14.74
CA GLY A 72 -12.99 -11.03 -16.01
C GLY A 72 -12.31 -12.36 -16.32
N TYR A 73 -11.35 -12.33 -17.23
CA TYR A 73 -10.56 -13.50 -17.59
C TYR A 73 -9.07 -13.19 -17.63
N LEU A 74 -8.26 -14.13 -17.16
CA LEU A 74 -6.80 -14.03 -17.20
C LEU A 74 -6.31 -14.22 -18.64
N ARG A 75 -5.64 -13.19 -19.16
CA ARG A 75 -4.77 -13.29 -20.32
C ARG A 75 -3.39 -13.77 -19.86
N LEU A 76 -3.09 -15.02 -20.16
CA LEU A 76 -1.77 -15.60 -19.92
C LEU A 76 -0.74 -15.07 -20.94
N PRO A 77 0.52 -14.86 -20.53
CA PRO A 77 1.64 -14.57 -21.42
C PRO A 77 1.75 -15.59 -22.54
N ARG A 78 1.93 -15.13 -23.79
CA ARG A 78 2.26 -16.01 -24.93
C ARG A 78 3.74 -15.98 -25.27
N THR A 79 4.41 -14.90 -24.90
CA THR A 79 5.85 -14.67 -25.04
C THR A 79 6.39 -14.18 -23.69
N PRO A 80 7.71 -14.27 -23.45
CA PRO A 80 8.31 -13.75 -22.22
C PRO A 80 8.07 -12.25 -21.96
N ASP A 81 7.83 -11.48 -23.02
CA ASP A 81 7.61 -10.03 -22.94
C ASP A 81 6.12 -9.65 -22.77
N ASP A 82 5.21 -10.61 -22.94
CA ASP A 82 3.77 -10.39 -22.77
C ASP A 82 3.42 -10.45 -21.28
N PRO A 83 2.86 -9.40 -20.66
CA PRO A 83 2.46 -9.46 -19.27
C PRO A 83 1.23 -10.35 -19.10
N MET A 84 1.18 -11.07 -17.97
CA MET A 84 -0.07 -11.62 -17.48
C MET A 84 -0.99 -10.45 -17.09
N SER A 85 -2.25 -10.49 -17.51
CA SER A 85 -3.22 -9.44 -17.15
C SER A 85 -4.63 -9.99 -17.03
N LEU A 86 -5.44 -9.39 -16.17
CA LEU A 86 -6.87 -9.61 -16.12
C LEU A 86 -7.55 -8.68 -17.13
N VAL A 87 -8.33 -9.25 -18.06
CA VAL A 87 -9.25 -8.46 -18.88
C VAL A 87 -10.56 -8.38 -18.12
N VAL A 88 -10.89 -7.16 -17.68
CA VAL A 88 -12.05 -6.88 -16.83
C VAL A 88 -13.28 -6.69 -17.71
N THR A 89 -14.33 -7.44 -17.40
CA THR A 89 -15.63 -7.40 -18.07
C THR A 89 -16.73 -6.82 -17.17
N GLU A 90 -16.49 -6.76 -15.85
CA GLU A 90 -17.35 -6.09 -14.88
C GLU A 90 -16.50 -5.51 -13.76
N LEU A 91 -16.86 -4.32 -13.26
CA LEU A 91 -16.18 -3.63 -12.19
C LEU A 91 -17.22 -3.04 -11.23
N VAL A 92 -17.06 -3.32 -9.93
CA VAL A 92 -17.94 -2.82 -8.88
C VAL A 92 -17.09 -2.25 -7.76
N LEU A 93 -17.36 -0.99 -7.38
CA LEU A 93 -16.82 -0.39 -6.16
C LEU A 93 -17.53 -0.98 -4.95
N LEU A 94 -16.81 -1.73 -4.12
CA LEU A 94 -17.34 -2.32 -2.89
C LEU A 94 -17.25 -1.33 -1.72
N GLN A 95 -16.09 -0.71 -1.55
CA GLN A 95 -15.84 0.27 -0.50
C GLN A 95 -14.93 1.38 -1.06
N PRO A 96 -15.28 2.65 -0.87
CA PRO A 96 -14.37 3.74 -1.22
C PRO A 96 -13.15 3.73 -0.30
N ALA A 97 -12.03 4.19 -0.84
CA ALA A 97 -10.82 4.46 -0.09
C ALA A 97 -11.18 5.37 1.10
N PRO A 98 -10.62 5.12 2.30
CA PRO A 98 -10.81 6.02 3.42
C PRO A 98 -10.34 7.42 3.02
N THR A 99 -11.25 8.38 3.02
CA THR A 99 -10.90 9.78 2.87
C THR A 99 -10.23 10.23 4.15
N PHE A 100 -8.90 10.29 4.15
CA PHE A 100 -8.15 10.95 5.21
C PHE A 100 -8.30 12.46 4.99
N SER A 101 -9.33 13.07 5.61
CA SER A 101 -9.53 14.53 5.63
C SER A 101 -8.38 15.28 6.31
N ASN A 102 -7.48 14.52 6.93
CA ASN A 102 -6.33 14.99 7.66
C ASN A 102 -5.18 14.27 6.97
N ALA A 103 -4.38 14.97 6.17
CA ALA A 103 -3.03 14.49 5.87
C ALA A 103 -2.46 14.02 7.21
N PHE A 104 -2.00 12.77 7.31
CA PHE A 104 -1.41 12.26 8.53
C PHE A 104 -0.41 13.30 9.03
N THR A 105 -0.76 14.08 10.06
CA THR A 105 0.21 14.95 10.72
C THR A 105 1.25 14.03 11.33
N ALA A 106 0.85 12.83 11.73
CA ALA A 106 1.72 11.89 12.36
C ALA A 106 2.22 10.73 11.51
N THR A 107 3.54 10.51 11.53
CA THR A 107 4.23 9.38 10.92
C THR A 107 4.99 8.60 11.98
N LEU A 108 5.05 7.27 11.82
CA LEU A 108 5.92 6.41 12.62
C LEU A 108 7.11 6.00 11.74
N GLU A 109 8.31 6.48 12.08
CA GLU A 109 9.53 6.11 11.37
C GLU A 109 10.43 5.22 12.23
N ARG A 110 11.23 4.39 11.57
CA ARG A 110 12.22 3.54 12.23
C ARG A 110 13.63 4.11 12.07
N TYR A 111 14.35 4.17 13.18
CA TYR A 111 15.76 4.51 13.24
C TYR A 111 16.54 3.39 13.93
N GLY A 112 16.95 2.38 13.15
CA GLY A 112 17.57 1.17 13.70
C GLY A 112 16.65 0.42 14.66
N PRO A 113 17.06 0.14 15.91
CA PRO A 113 16.23 -0.53 16.91
C PRO A 113 15.18 0.40 17.57
N TYR A 114 15.05 1.64 17.09
CA TYR A 114 14.15 2.64 17.65
C TYR A 114 12.99 2.96 16.71
N ALA A 115 11.82 3.24 17.28
CA ALA A 115 10.64 3.76 16.60
C ALA A 115 10.36 5.18 17.10
N CYS A 116 10.25 6.13 16.17
CA CYS A 116 10.01 7.55 16.41
C CYS A 116 8.62 7.92 15.88
N TYR A 117 7.80 8.51 16.74
CA TYR A 117 6.51 9.08 16.35
C TYR A 117 6.68 10.57 16.10
N PHE A 118 6.54 11.00 14.84
CA PHE A 118 6.46 12.39 14.46
C PHE A 118 5.01 12.77 14.38
N ASP A 119 4.64 13.97 14.84
CA ASP A 119 3.29 14.54 14.68
C ASP A 119 3.44 15.99 14.25
N GLY A 120 2.90 16.35 13.08
CA GLY A 120 3.01 17.67 12.47
C GLY A 120 2.37 18.79 13.30
N ASP A 121 1.56 18.45 14.31
CA ASP A 121 1.02 19.40 15.28
C ASP A 121 2.00 19.71 16.43
N THR A 122 3.14 19.00 16.52
CA THR A 122 4.13 19.21 17.58
C THR A 122 5.56 18.87 17.17
N ASP A 123 6.52 19.67 17.61
CA ASP A 123 7.94 19.32 17.46
C ASP A 123 8.38 18.20 18.41
N GLN A 124 7.52 17.73 19.32
CA GLN A 124 7.83 16.65 20.26
C GLN A 124 7.79 15.29 19.55
N VAL A 125 8.91 14.57 19.60
CA VAL A 125 9.09 13.24 19.00
C VAL A 125 9.27 12.20 20.12
N PRO A 126 8.20 11.49 20.51
CA PRO A 126 8.27 10.31 21.34
C PRO A 126 9.06 9.17 20.67
N VAL A 127 9.87 8.47 21.47
CA VAL A 127 10.77 7.41 21.01
C VAL A 127 10.62 6.16 21.87
N TRP A 128 10.55 5.00 21.21
CA TRP A 128 10.55 3.68 21.83
C TRP A 128 11.61 2.79 21.19
N THR A 129 11.96 1.69 21.86
CA THR A 129 12.61 0.55 21.21
C THR A 129 11.60 -0.22 20.37
N GLU A 130 12.08 -1.05 19.44
CA GLU A 130 11.25 -1.94 18.63
C GLU A 130 10.42 -2.92 19.48
N THR A 131 10.90 -3.27 20.67
CA THR A 131 10.18 -4.11 21.64
C THR A 131 9.15 -3.34 22.48
N GLY A 132 8.99 -2.03 22.24
CA GLY A 132 8.03 -1.16 22.93
C GLY A 132 8.53 -0.54 24.22
N ALA A 133 9.83 -0.63 24.55
CA ALA A 133 10.38 0.02 25.73
C ALA A 133 10.50 1.53 25.49
N TRP A 134 10.05 2.33 26.46
CA TRP A 134 10.10 3.79 26.37
C TRP A 134 11.54 4.31 26.44
N VAL A 135 11.93 5.15 25.48
CA VAL A 135 13.25 5.79 25.42
C VAL A 135 13.17 7.23 25.91
N GLY A 136 12.19 8.01 25.44
CA GLY A 136 11.94 9.39 25.86
C GLY A 136 11.30 10.25 24.77
N VAL A 137 11.36 11.58 24.93
CA VAL A 137 10.89 12.57 23.95
C VAL A 137 12.02 13.50 23.57
N ALA A 138 12.18 13.76 22.27
CA ALA A 138 13.12 14.75 21.74
C ALA A 138 12.38 15.80 20.92
N ASP A 139 12.85 17.04 20.93
CA ASP A 139 12.28 18.14 20.13
C ASP A 139 13.23 18.66 19.04
N THR A 140 14.41 18.04 18.93
CA THR A 140 15.42 18.36 17.91
C THR A 140 16.25 17.11 17.59
N PRO A 141 16.87 17.02 16.39
CA PRO A 141 17.76 15.92 16.05
C PRO A 141 18.94 15.75 17.02
N ALA A 142 19.48 16.86 17.55
CA ALA A 142 20.58 16.82 18.52
C ALA A 142 20.15 16.21 19.86
N LYS A 143 18.95 16.56 20.37
CA LYS A 143 18.40 15.93 21.57
C LYS A 143 18.01 14.49 21.34
N LEU A 144 17.54 14.13 20.15
CA LEU A 144 17.29 12.73 19.79
C LEU A 144 18.57 11.92 19.90
N ALA A 145 19.67 12.38 19.31
CA ALA A 145 20.96 11.70 19.42
C ALA A 145 21.42 11.53 20.88
N GLN A 146 21.34 12.60 21.69
CA GLN A 146 21.69 12.54 23.12
C GLN A 146 20.78 11.60 23.92
N LEU A 147 19.50 11.55 23.58
CA LEU A 147 18.51 10.69 24.24
C LEU A 147 18.82 9.20 23.97
N LEU A 148 19.13 8.87 22.72
CA LEU A 148 19.52 7.51 22.33
C LEU A 148 20.81 7.10 23.03
N GLU A 149 21.85 7.95 23.01
CA GLU A 149 23.11 7.68 23.69
C GLU A 149 22.91 7.47 25.20
N ALA A 150 22.11 8.31 25.86
CA ALA A 150 21.81 8.16 27.29
C ALA A 150 21.01 6.90 27.60
N PHE A 151 20.11 6.48 26.71
CA PHE A 151 19.39 5.22 26.85
C PHE A 151 20.32 4.02 26.69
N GLU A 152 21.19 4.05 25.69
CA GLU A 152 22.20 3.02 25.43
C GLU A 152 23.22 2.92 26.57
N GLN A 153 23.70 4.03 27.14
CA GLN A 153 24.61 3.97 28.29
C GLN A 153 23.96 3.33 29.53
N ARG A 154 22.66 3.57 29.75
CA ARG A 154 21.92 3.00 30.88
C ARG A 154 21.65 1.51 30.72
N HIS A 155 21.46 1.04 29.49
CA HIS A 155 21.10 -0.35 29.19
C HIS A 155 22.24 -1.17 28.57
N GLY A 156 23.33 -0.53 28.19
CA GLY A 156 24.54 -1.07 27.56
C GLY A 156 25.65 -1.44 28.54
N ALA A 157 25.43 -1.28 29.86
CA ALA A 157 26.23 -1.92 30.90
C ALA A 157 25.74 -3.35 31.25
N GLY A 158 25.09 -4.02 30.30
CA GLY A 158 24.54 -5.38 30.43
C GLY A 158 25.05 -6.36 29.37
N GLY A 159 26.20 -6.08 28.75
CA GLY A 159 26.77 -6.91 27.69
C GLY A 159 28.28 -7.08 27.83
N ASP A 160 28.72 -7.82 28.86
CA ASP A 160 29.94 -8.67 28.89
C ASP A 160 29.96 -9.34 30.27
N GLN A 161 30.16 -10.64 30.52
CA GLN A 161 30.71 -11.84 29.86
C GLN A 161 30.66 -12.94 30.99
N PRO A 162 30.83 -14.28 30.85
CA PRO A 162 30.87 -15.22 29.71
C PRO A 162 29.66 -16.20 29.67
#